data_AF-A0A7C5BP82-F1
#
_entry.id   AF-A0A7C5BP82-F1
#
_cell.length_a   1.000
_cell.length_b   1.000
_cell.length_c   1.000
_cell.angle_alpha   90.00
_cell.angle_beta   90.00
_cell.angle_gamma   90.00
#
_symmetry.space_group_name_H-M   'P 1'
#
loop_
_entity.id
_entity.type
_entity.pdbx_description
1 polymer ?
#
loop_
_entity_poly.entity_id
_entity_poly.type
_entity_poly.pdbx_seq_one_letter_code
_entity_poly.pdbx_strand_id
1 'polypeptide(L)'
;MAFDLHTDWEVRSNGTANGGGGFIVGAAGTDYSQQDAPEVVFTDAVIDAADATKATSILTPFTALHEGNTVYWGSGVGYTVQRAQILDVTAGVATFDKALGTLGSTGGNGNLGGAMTLINENIEIGEAGHHFYIKQDGTHTLVSDIVTLNDATAINPMKFIGYKDTRGDAYANGAVVVANLPVISGGAYGIIATASQYLIFQFLDMTGAGLYTIRLDRWTRLHGCKITNTSGTAAQYAVWSGNRDNIIHDCKISCALGFGTRHSTSDRMSGCYITDCNIGIETGSTNSILNTIIANCTTYGIDIGSDDSINIANCTFYNHKWAIITGGAASLTCVFENLIIDMCSQEAMGISPGDCNFYNHINWTNCAGFASTGAQLTETYNLTEIDPAFVDAPNGDFTPTGLLDGAAPNSWMGSATDNNASIGAVQLAGGGGAAPTIMHGCVG
;
A
#
# COMPACT_ATOMS: atom_id res chain seq x y z
N MET A 1 26.64 3.84 12.01
CA MET A 1 25.80 4.07 13.21
C MET A 1 24.45 4.50 12.70
N ALA A 2 23.42 3.77 13.11
CA ALA A 2 22.05 3.95 12.67
C ALA A 2 21.34 4.96 13.59
N PHE A 3 20.39 5.70 13.02
CA PHE A 3 19.44 6.49 13.82
C PHE A 3 18.68 5.59 14.81
N ASP A 4 18.02 6.19 15.81
CA ASP A 4 17.17 5.42 16.71
C ASP A 4 16.06 4.68 15.93
N LEU A 5 15.84 3.41 16.24
CA LEU A 5 14.87 2.57 15.53
C LEU A 5 13.41 3.03 15.66
N HIS A 6 13.10 3.95 16.59
CA HIS A 6 11.79 4.56 16.77
C HIS A 6 11.74 6.00 16.24
N THR A 7 12.45 6.28 15.15
CA THR A 7 12.40 7.61 14.52
C THR A 7 11.18 7.73 13.61
N ASP A 8 10.37 8.76 13.89
CA ASP A 8 9.33 9.24 13.00
C ASP A 8 9.90 10.35 12.10
N TRP A 9 9.79 10.16 10.79
CA TRP A 9 10.19 11.12 9.77
C TRP A 9 8.96 11.81 9.20
N GLU A 10 9.03 13.12 9.07
CA GLU A 10 7.97 13.95 8.54
C GLU A 10 8.28 14.40 7.12
N VAL A 11 7.29 14.26 6.24
CA VAL A 11 7.44 14.57 4.83
C VAL A 11 6.25 15.36 4.29
N ARG A 12 6.55 16.47 3.64
CA ARG A 12 5.59 17.51 3.22
C ARG A 12 5.94 18.04 1.83
N SER A 13 4.92 18.41 1.07
CA SER A 13 5.13 18.92 -0.30
C SER A 13 5.83 20.28 -0.29
N ASN A 14 5.61 21.09 0.76
CA ASN A 14 6.29 22.36 1.00
C ASN A 14 7.45 22.25 2.01
N GLY A 15 7.86 21.03 2.38
CA GLY A 15 9.05 20.82 3.21
C GLY A 15 10.32 21.33 2.55
N THR A 16 11.48 20.99 3.11
CA THR A 16 12.77 21.34 2.49
C THR A 16 13.70 20.13 2.42
N ALA A 17 14.50 20.02 1.36
CA ALA A 17 15.53 18.99 1.26
C ALA A 17 16.57 19.11 2.39
N ASN A 18 16.72 20.29 2.98
CA ASN A 18 17.64 20.57 4.08
C ASN A 18 16.96 20.58 5.45
N GLY A 19 15.74 20.04 5.57
CA GLY A 19 15.04 19.88 6.83
C GLY A 19 15.64 18.77 7.68
N GLY A 20 15.60 18.93 9.01
CA GLY A 20 15.99 17.90 9.96
C GLY A 20 15.10 16.67 9.85
N GLY A 21 13.79 16.86 9.69
CA GLY A 21 12.83 15.84 9.26
C GLY A 21 12.44 14.77 10.29
N GLY A 22 13.30 14.43 11.24
CA GLY A 22 13.11 13.29 12.14
C GLY A 22 12.92 13.69 13.60
N PHE A 23 12.11 12.91 14.32
CA PHE A 23 11.94 12.96 15.77
C PHE A 23 11.92 11.55 16.39
N ILE A 24 12.63 11.36 17.50
CA ILE A 24 12.64 10.10 18.26
C ILE A 24 11.34 9.99 19.07
N VAL A 25 10.51 8.99 18.78
CA VAL A 25 9.25 8.78 19.47
C VAL A 25 9.48 8.52 20.97
N GLY A 26 8.82 9.32 21.81
CA GLY A 26 8.93 9.21 23.27
C GLY A 26 10.13 9.94 23.88
N ALA A 27 10.94 10.67 23.09
CA ALA A 27 11.94 11.57 23.63
C ALA A 27 11.31 12.72 24.45
N ALA A 28 12.09 13.32 25.34
CA ALA A 28 11.62 14.34 26.27
C ALA A 28 11.39 15.72 25.61
N GLY A 29 11.98 15.96 24.43
CA GLY A 29 11.83 17.21 23.70
C GLY A 29 10.49 17.36 22.98
N THR A 30 10.35 18.43 22.19
CA THR A 30 9.17 18.72 21.37
C THR A 30 9.41 18.26 19.94
N ASP A 31 8.44 17.59 19.32
CA ASP A 31 8.53 17.19 17.91
C ASP A 31 8.41 18.43 16.99
N TYR A 32 9.55 18.94 16.52
CA TYR A 32 9.62 20.04 15.56
C TYR A 32 9.62 19.59 14.11
N SER A 33 9.45 18.29 13.82
CA SER A 33 9.39 17.79 12.45
C SER A 33 8.07 18.19 11.76
N GLN A 34 6.98 18.38 12.51
CA GLN A 34 5.62 18.60 12.01
C GLN A 34 5.31 20.03 11.53
N GLN A 35 6.22 20.64 10.80
CA GLN A 35 6.06 21.96 10.16
C GLN A 35 6.91 22.05 8.89
N ASP A 36 6.63 23.00 7.99
CA ASP A 36 7.28 23.01 6.67
C ASP A 36 8.74 23.51 6.73
N ALA A 37 9.00 24.54 7.55
CA ALA A 37 10.32 25.13 7.70
C ALA A 37 11.06 24.59 8.93
N PRO A 38 12.41 24.63 8.95
CA PRO A 38 13.18 24.36 10.16
C PRO A 38 12.72 25.26 11.33
N GLU A 39 12.62 24.70 12.53
CA GLU A 39 12.32 25.48 13.74
C GLU A 39 13.49 26.42 14.07
N VAL A 40 14.70 25.88 13.97
CA VAL A 40 15.93 26.57 14.29
C VAL A 40 16.93 26.45 13.15
N VAL A 41 17.55 27.58 12.79
CA VAL A 41 18.68 27.64 11.89
C VAL A 41 19.92 28.07 12.69
N PHE A 42 20.89 27.17 12.81
CA PHE A 42 22.20 27.45 13.39
C PHE A 42 23.12 28.02 12.31
N THR A 43 23.88 29.07 12.66
CA THR A 43 24.91 29.65 11.78
C THR A 43 26.28 29.77 12.45
N ASP A 44 26.37 29.38 13.71
CA ASP A 44 27.53 29.57 14.57
C ASP A 44 27.83 28.34 15.43
N ALA A 45 27.33 27.17 15.04
CA ALA A 45 27.55 25.98 15.84
C ALA A 45 29.05 25.65 15.92
N VAL A 46 29.47 25.17 17.10
CA VAL A 46 30.84 24.78 17.41
C VAL A 46 30.85 23.36 17.93
N ILE A 47 31.62 22.49 17.27
CA ILE A 47 31.89 21.13 17.74
C ILE A 47 32.80 21.20 18.95
N ASP A 48 32.51 20.43 20.00
CA ASP A 48 33.34 20.36 21.19
C ASP A 48 34.79 19.96 20.85
N ALA A 49 35.75 20.51 21.60
CA ALA A 49 37.18 20.32 21.32
C ALA A 49 37.69 18.91 21.72
N ALA A 50 36.93 18.17 22.52
CA ALA A 50 37.28 16.83 23.00
C ALA A 50 36.31 15.75 22.52
N ASP A 51 35.08 16.10 22.12
CA ASP A 51 34.06 15.15 21.70
C ASP A 51 33.33 15.58 20.42
N ALA A 52 33.56 14.86 19.32
CA ALA A 52 33.01 15.22 18.01
C ALA A 52 31.48 15.01 17.93
N THR A 53 30.88 14.34 18.91
CA THR A 53 29.43 14.16 19.02
C THR A 53 28.73 15.30 19.76
N LYS A 54 29.47 16.30 20.25
CA LYS A 54 28.89 17.41 21.00
C LYS A 54 29.02 18.72 20.25
N ALA A 55 27.99 19.55 20.34
CA ALA A 55 28.06 20.91 19.82
C ALA A 55 27.33 21.91 20.70
N THR A 56 27.75 23.17 20.55
CA THR A 56 27.14 24.35 21.17
C THR A 56 26.85 25.39 20.10
N SER A 57 25.96 26.33 20.37
CA SER A 57 25.76 27.55 19.57
C SER A 57 25.54 28.69 20.56
N ILE A 58 26.19 29.84 20.32
CA ILE A 58 26.10 31.01 21.21
C ILE A 58 24.89 31.86 20.81
N LEU A 59 24.69 32.05 19.51
CA LEU A 59 23.58 32.83 18.96
C LEU A 59 22.26 32.11 19.14
N THR A 60 22.25 30.78 19.04
CA THR A 60 21.05 29.97 19.23
C THR A 60 21.33 28.76 20.11
N PRO A 61 21.38 28.94 21.45
CA PRO A 61 21.70 27.86 22.37
C PRO A 61 20.76 26.65 22.24
N PHE A 62 21.31 25.45 22.35
CA PHE A 62 20.50 24.25 22.44
C PHE A 62 19.70 24.24 23.75
N THR A 63 18.47 23.74 23.71
CA THR A 63 17.61 23.60 24.89
C THR A 63 17.10 22.17 25.00
N ALA A 64 16.62 21.77 26.18
CA ALA A 64 16.02 20.44 26.39
C ALA A 64 14.83 20.16 25.45
N LEU A 65 14.17 21.19 24.91
CA LEU A 65 13.10 21.01 23.93
C LEU A 65 13.60 20.45 22.59
N HIS A 66 14.89 20.58 22.30
CA HIS A 66 15.50 20.09 21.06
C HIS A 66 15.80 18.58 21.10
N GLU A 67 15.78 17.95 22.28
CA GLU A 67 16.04 16.51 22.43
C GLU A 67 15.09 15.67 21.57
N GLY A 68 15.61 14.61 20.96
CA GLY A 68 14.89 13.76 20.02
C GLY A 68 14.80 14.29 18.60
N ASN A 69 15.01 15.59 18.36
CA ASN A 69 14.96 16.14 17.01
C ASN A 69 16.24 15.85 16.22
N THR A 70 16.08 15.84 14.90
CA THR A 70 17.19 15.74 13.96
C THR A 70 17.61 17.12 13.48
N VAL A 71 18.91 17.30 13.28
CA VAL A 71 19.52 18.48 12.64
C VAL A 71 20.15 18.05 11.32
N TYR A 72 19.79 18.72 10.23
CA TYR A 72 20.53 18.63 8.97
C TYR A 72 21.68 19.64 8.97
N TRP A 73 22.92 19.15 9.03
CA TRP A 73 24.13 19.95 8.90
C TRP A 73 24.49 20.09 7.43
N GLY A 74 24.26 21.27 6.85
CA GLY A 74 24.44 21.49 5.41
C GLY A 74 25.81 22.06 5.03
N SER A 75 26.51 22.70 5.96
CA SER A 75 27.86 23.26 5.73
C SER A 75 28.54 23.69 7.04
N GLY A 76 29.79 24.14 6.92
CA GLY A 76 30.61 24.62 8.04
C GLY A 76 32.05 24.13 7.88
N VAL A 77 33.04 24.91 8.33
CA VAL A 77 34.45 24.50 8.19
C VAL A 77 34.70 23.32 9.11
N GLY A 78 35.00 22.15 8.54
CA GLY A 78 35.27 20.92 9.29
C GLY A 78 34.02 20.13 9.72
N TYR A 79 32.82 20.58 9.35
CA TYR A 79 31.56 19.83 9.51
C TYR A 79 31.37 18.84 8.36
N THR A 80 30.83 17.67 8.68
CA THR A 80 30.35 16.69 7.69
C THR A 80 28.92 17.05 7.30
N VAL A 81 28.59 17.03 6.00
CA VAL A 81 27.22 17.21 5.53
C VAL A 81 26.41 15.96 5.86
N GLN A 82 25.46 16.05 6.79
CA GLN A 82 24.70 14.90 7.27
C GLN A 82 23.49 15.30 8.12
N ARG A 83 22.62 14.33 8.40
CA ARG A 83 21.61 14.41 9.46
C ARG A 83 22.10 13.73 10.73
N ALA A 84 21.93 14.37 11.87
CA ALA A 84 22.28 13.83 13.19
C ALA A 84 21.16 14.10 14.20
N GLN A 85 20.89 13.13 15.08
CA GLN A 85 19.86 13.20 16.11
C GLN A 85 20.44 13.75 17.41
N ILE A 86 19.70 14.65 18.06
CA ILE A 86 20.03 15.14 19.40
C ILE A 86 19.51 14.14 20.42
N LEU A 87 20.43 13.50 21.16
CA LEU A 87 20.10 12.49 22.17
C LEU A 87 19.86 13.11 23.55
N ASP A 88 20.56 14.19 23.87
CA ASP A 88 20.50 14.88 25.17
C ASP A 88 20.97 16.34 25.01
N VAL A 89 20.43 17.25 25.82
CA VAL A 89 20.93 18.63 25.93
C VAL A 89 21.19 18.98 27.39
N THR A 90 22.47 19.02 27.75
CA THR A 90 22.91 19.39 29.10
C THR A 90 23.62 20.75 29.08
N ALA A 91 23.11 21.72 29.84
CA ALA A 91 23.69 23.05 30.02
C ALA A 91 24.02 23.79 28.69
N GLY A 92 23.15 23.65 27.68
CA GLY A 92 23.31 24.28 26.37
C GLY A 92 24.23 23.53 25.39
N VAL A 93 24.72 22.36 25.78
CA VAL A 93 25.51 21.46 24.93
C VAL A 93 24.64 20.31 24.46
N ALA A 94 24.43 20.19 23.15
CA ALA A 94 23.73 19.05 22.56
C ALA A 94 24.71 17.89 22.33
N THR A 95 24.30 16.69 22.73
CA THR A 95 24.98 15.43 22.38
C THR A 95 24.23 14.76 21.24
N PHE A 96 24.94 14.35 20.19
CA PHE A 96 24.38 13.77 18.98
C PHE A 96 24.67 12.26 18.88
N ASP A 97 23.88 11.56 18.06
CA ASP A 97 24.04 10.13 17.77
C ASP A 97 25.33 9.78 17.01
N LYS A 98 25.97 10.76 16.38
CA LYS A 98 27.19 10.58 15.59
C LYS A 98 28.11 11.79 15.63
N ALA A 99 29.37 11.59 15.25
CA ALA A 99 30.34 12.66 15.12
C ALA A 99 29.93 13.64 14.02
N LEU A 100 29.90 14.93 14.34
CA LEU A 100 29.45 15.99 13.44
C LEU A 100 30.53 16.44 12.45
N GLY A 101 31.79 16.11 12.73
CA GLY A 101 32.95 16.56 11.95
C GLY A 101 34.25 16.52 12.75
N THR A 102 35.17 17.43 12.44
CA THR A 102 36.46 17.56 13.14
C THR A 102 36.29 18.29 14.46
N LEU A 103 36.93 17.81 15.53
CA LEU A 103 36.93 18.43 16.86
C LEU A 103 37.26 19.92 16.81
N GLY A 104 36.52 20.74 17.58
CA GLY A 104 36.76 22.19 17.67
C GLY A 104 36.38 23.00 16.42
N SER A 105 35.75 22.38 15.42
CA SER A 105 35.25 23.09 14.22
C SER A 105 34.21 24.13 14.59
N THR A 106 34.20 25.26 13.88
CA THR A 106 33.31 26.40 14.14
C THR A 106 32.52 26.80 12.89
N GLY A 107 31.45 27.59 13.07
CA GLY A 107 30.64 28.08 11.97
C GLY A 107 29.80 26.99 11.30
N GLY A 108 29.36 25.99 12.08
CA GLY A 108 28.44 24.97 11.63
C GLY A 108 27.09 25.58 11.27
N ASN A 109 26.62 25.29 10.05
CA ASN A 109 25.32 25.69 9.57
C ASN A 109 24.38 24.49 9.56
N GLY A 110 23.32 24.54 10.38
CA GLY A 110 22.41 23.42 10.58
C GLY A 110 20.94 23.83 10.70
N ASN A 111 20.04 22.97 10.28
CA ASN A 111 18.60 23.17 10.33
C ASN A 111 17.97 22.11 11.23
N LEU A 112 17.37 22.53 12.35
CA LEU A 112 16.69 21.64 13.31
C LEU A 112 15.21 21.51 12.97
N GLY A 113 14.71 20.27 13.00
CA GLY A 113 13.31 20.01 12.71
C GLY A 113 12.93 20.44 11.30
N GLY A 114 11.65 20.74 11.09
CA GLY A 114 11.09 20.99 9.77
C GLY A 114 11.00 19.73 8.93
N ALA A 115 9.89 19.59 8.22
CA ALA A 115 9.59 18.47 7.37
C ALA A 115 10.50 18.45 6.14
N MET A 116 10.77 17.25 5.65
CA MET A 116 11.54 17.06 4.44
C MET A 116 10.63 17.16 3.21
N THR A 117 11.18 17.55 2.06
CA THR A 117 10.53 17.27 0.77
C THR A 117 10.68 15.80 0.41
N LEU A 118 9.61 15.22 -0.12
CA LEU A 118 9.45 13.78 -0.32
C LEU A 118 10.41 13.23 -1.36
N ILE A 119 11.50 12.59 -0.92
CA ILE A 119 12.11 11.49 -1.67
C ILE A 119 12.88 11.96 -2.90
N ASN A 120 14.13 12.38 -2.76
CA ASN A 120 15.23 11.46 -3.09
C ASN A 120 16.15 11.14 -1.91
N GLU A 121 16.16 11.96 -0.85
CA GLU A 121 17.14 11.85 0.23
C GLU A 121 16.63 11.04 1.44
N ASN A 122 15.31 10.90 1.59
CA ASN A 122 14.72 10.47 2.86
C ASN A 122 14.61 8.94 2.99
N ILE A 123 14.71 8.19 1.90
CA ILE A 123 14.62 6.74 1.98
C ILE A 123 15.99 6.11 2.25
N GLU A 124 17.07 6.79 1.83
CA GLU A 124 18.44 6.37 2.14
C GLU A 124 18.78 6.51 3.64
N ILE A 125 18.00 7.29 4.39
CA ILE A 125 18.13 7.41 5.86
C ILE A 125 17.24 6.42 6.62
N GLY A 126 16.45 5.60 5.90
CA GLY A 126 15.55 4.61 6.50
C GLY A 126 16.31 3.46 7.14
N GLU A 127 16.05 3.22 8.42
CA GLU A 127 16.53 2.07 9.19
C GLU A 127 15.33 1.25 9.67
N ALA A 128 15.57 -0.02 10.03
CA ALA A 128 14.51 -0.90 10.52
C ALA A 128 13.73 -0.27 11.68
N GLY A 129 12.40 -0.20 11.56
CA GLY A 129 11.50 0.36 12.57
C GLY A 129 11.08 1.81 12.31
N HIS A 130 11.74 2.52 11.39
CA HIS A 130 11.37 3.90 11.05
C HIS A 130 9.95 4.00 10.47
N HIS A 131 9.30 5.12 10.77
CA HIS A 131 8.05 5.52 10.12
C HIS A 131 8.26 6.80 9.33
N PHE A 132 7.73 6.84 8.11
CA PHE A 132 7.70 8.01 7.25
C PHE A 132 6.25 8.48 7.13
N TYR A 133 5.93 9.58 7.80
CA TYR A 133 4.62 10.22 7.71
C TYR A 133 4.60 11.21 6.56
N ILE A 134 3.64 11.01 5.67
CA ILE A 134 3.49 11.77 4.44
C ILE A 134 2.21 12.58 4.54
N LYS A 135 2.33 13.91 4.59
CA LYS A 135 1.17 14.79 4.73
C LYS A 135 0.47 15.01 3.39
N GLN A 136 -0.86 15.03 3.42
CA GLN A 136 -1.72 15.44 2.32
C GLN A 136 -1.81 16.97 2.25
N ASP A 137 -0.72 17.63 1.86
CA ASP A 137 -0.61 19.08 1.74
C ASP A 137 -0.27 19.57 0.32
N GLY A 138 -0.24 18.65 -0.64
CA GLY A 138 0.07 18.91 -2.04
C GLY A 138 0.38 17.62 -2.80
N THR A 139 0.91 17.77 -4.01
CA THR A 139 1.44 16.65 -4.79
C THR A 139 2.93 16.51 -4.56
N HIS A 140 3.36 15.34 -4.14
CA HIS A 140 4.75 14.99 -3.96
C HIS A 140 5.29 14.37 -5.25
N THR A 141 6.22 15.03 -5.93
CA THR A 141 6.69 14.59 -7.25
C THR A 141 8.03 13.87 -7.14
N LEU A 142 8.10 12.64 -7.65
CA LEU A 142 9.36 11.92 -7.77
C LEU A 142 10.18 12.50 -8.91
N VAL A 143 11.49 12.67 -8.69
CA VAL A 143 12.43 13.12 -9.72
C VAL A 143 13.45 12.04 -10.10
N SER A 144 13.40 10.90 -9.41
CA SER A 144 14.09 9.66 -9.75
C SER A 144 13.33 8.46 -9.19
N ASP A 145 13.70 7.25 -9.63
CA ASP A 145 13.22 6.03 -8.98
C ASP A 145 13.65 6.00 -7.52
N ILE A 146 12.74 5.53 -6.68
CA ILE A 146 13.08 5.24 -5.30
C ILE A 146 13.57 3.81 -5.25
N VAL A 147 14.81 3.61 -4.81
CA VAL A 147 15.34 2.27 -4.56
C VAL A 147 15.57 2.14 -3.06
N THR A 148 14.68 1.42 -2.37
CA THR A 148 14.85 1.18 -0.93
C THR A 148 15.83 0.01 -0.75
N LEU A 149 17.07 0.29 -0.38
CA LEU A 149 17.95 -0.72 0.23
C LEU A 149 17.74 -0.60 1.73
N ASN A 150 17.09 -1.58 2.37
CA ASN A 150 16.80 -1.48 3.80
C ASN A 150 17.10 -2.76 4.55
N ASP A 151 17.32 -2.57 5.85
CA ASP A 151 17.50 -3.62 6.85
C ASP A 151 16.18 -3.92 7.59
N ALA A 152 15.02 -3.57 7.01
CA ALA A 152 13.72 -3.78 7.66
C ALA A 152 13.46 -5.27 7.95
N THR A 153 12.80 -5.55 9.07
CA THR A 153 12.55 -6.91 9.54
C THR A 153 11.08 -7.13 9.88
N ALA A 154 10.67 -8.38 10.09
CA ALA A 154 9.31 -8.70 10.51
C ALA A 154 8.92 -8.03 11.84
N ILE A 155 9.90 -7.80 12.71
CA ILE A 155 9.72 -7.21 14.04
C ILE A 155 9.72 -5.68 13.93
N ASN A 156 10.66 -5.14 13.15
CA ASN A 156 10.85 -3.71 12.93
C ASN A 156 10.67 -3.39 11.44
N PRO A 157 9.42 -3.43 10.92
CA PRO A 157 9.16 -3.04 9.54
C PRO A 157 9.35 -1.53 9.40
N MET A 158 9.78 -1.09 8.22
CA MET A 158 9.69 0.32 7.87
C MET A 158 8.33 0.62 7.26
N LYS A 159 7.76 1.77 7.61
CA LYS A 159 6.41 2.15 7.15
C LYS A 159 6.41 3.50 6.46
N PHE A 160 5.64 3.61 5.39
CA PHE A 160 5.29 4.86 4.72
C PHE A 160 3.80 5.06 4.89
N ILE A 161 3.41 6.12 5.59
CA ILE A 161 2.06 6.29 6.12
C ILE A 161 1.53 7.65 5.68
N GLY A 162 0.48 7.65 4.86
CA GLY A 162 -0.23 8.88 4.52
C GLY A 162 -1.14 9.37 5.64
N TYR A 163 -1.27 10.68 5.76
CA TYR A 163 -2.17 11.34 6.70
C TYR A 163 -2.52 12.77 6.20
N LYS A 164 -3.52 13.43 6.79
CA LYS A 164 -3.95 14.78 6.41
C LYS A 164 -3.64 15.83 7.46
N ASP A 165 -4.40 15.84 8.54
CA ASP A 165 -4.35 16.82 9.62
C ASP A 165 -3.44 16.31 10.75
N THR A 166 -3.68 15.09 11.24
CA THR A 166 -2.94 14.45 12.34
C THR A 166 -2.50 13.05 11.96
N ARG A 167 -1.28 12.63 12.35
CA ARG A 167 -0.79 11.27 12.12
C ARG A 167 -1.82 10.22 12.57
N GLY A 168 -2.23 9.35 11.65
CA GLY A 168 -3.23 8.30 11.89
C GLY A 168 -4.67 8.62 11.47
N ASP A 169 -4.94 9.80 10.89
CA ASP A 169 -6.28 10.21 10.47
C ASP A 169 -6.71 9.78 9.05
N ALA A 170 -5.83 9.10 8.31
CA ALA A 170 -6.17 8.54 7.00
C ALA A 170 -7.14 7.36 7.08
N TYR A 171 -7.35 6.82 8.28
CA TYR A 171 -8.28 5.75 8.58
C TYR A 171 -9.29 6.22 9.62
N ALA A 172 -10.55 6.36 9.23
CA ALA A 172 -11.63 6.80 10.10
C ALA A 172 -12.80 5.82 10.04
N ASN A 173 -13.36 5.48 11.19
CA ASN A 173 -14.52 4.59 11.31
C ASN A 173 -14.36 3.24 10.59
N GLY A 174 -13.15 2.68 10.58
CA GLY A 174 -12.89 1.41 9.92
C GLY A 174 -12.72 1.49 8.40
N ALA A 175 -12.64 2.68 7.81
CA ALA A 175 -12.49 2.89 6.38
C ALA A 175 -11.33 3.84 6.04
N VAL A 176 -10.77 3.64 4.85
CA VAL A 176 -9.81 4.57 4.26
C VAL A 176 -10.57 5.78 3.72
N VAL A 177 -10.14 6.99 4.11
CA VAL A 177 -10.72 8.22 3.59
C VAL A 177 -9.88 8.69 2.41
N VAL A 178 -10.32 8.47 1.17
CA VAL A 178 -9.49 8.78 -0.02
C VAL A 178 -9.10 10.26 -0.11
N ALA A 179 -9.98 11.17 0.33
CA ALA A 179 -9.69 12.59 0.39
C ALA A 179 -8.53 12.97 1.33
N ASN A 180 -8.07 12.04 2.17
CA ASN A 180 -6.96 12.22 3.11
C ASN A 180 -5.65 11.58 2.60
N LEU A 181 -5.64 10.94 1.43
CA LEU A 181 -4.44 10.28 0.92
C LEU A 181 -3.49 11.31 0.29
N PRO A 182 -2.24 11.43 0.73
CA PRO A 182 -1.25 12.22 0.03
C PRO A 182 -1.00 11.64 -1.36
N VAL A 183 -0.83 12.54 -2.33
CA VAL A 183 -0.59 12.17 -3.72
C VAL A 183 0.91 12.11 -3.99
N ILE A 184 1.41 10.94 -4.41
CA ILE A 184 2.76 10.75 -4.92
C ILE A 184 2.68 10.59 -6.43
N SER A 185 3.28 11.54 -7.15
CA SER A 185 3.34 11.55 -8.62
C SER A 185 4.71 11.11 -9.10
N GLY A 186 4.81 9.88 -9.60
CA GLY A 186 6.05 9.29 -10.11
C GLY A 186 6.41 9.70 -11.54
N GLY A 187 5.43 10.06 -12.38
CA GLY A 187 5.70 10.26 -13.80
C GLY A 187 6.32 9.00 -14.42
N ALA A 188 7.49 9.10 -15.04
CA ALA A 188 8.20 7.92 -15.56
C ALA A 188 8.88 7.07 -14.47
N TYR A 189 9.00 7.59 -13.25
CA TYR A 189 9.65 6.94 -12.12
C TYR A 189 8.65 6.13 -11.29
N GLY A 190 9.17 5.17 -10.54
CA GLY A 190 8.40 4.33 -9.63
C GLY A 190 9.03 4.17 -8.25
N ILE A 191 8.26 3.58 -7.35
CA ILE A 191 8.76 3.13 -6.05
C ILE A 191 9.24 1.69 -6.19
N ILE A 192 10.53 1.45 -5.98
CA ILE A 192 11.17 0.15 -6.15
C ILE A 192 11.59 -0.39 -4.79
N ALA A 193 10.80 -1.33 -4.27
CA ALA A 193 11.14 -2.08 -3.07
C ALA A 193 12.16 -3.20 -3.35
N THR A 194 13.29 -2.91 -4.02
CA THR A 194 14.25 -3.96 -4.38
C THR A 194 14.93 -4.56 -3.16
N ALA A 195 15.07 -5.88 -3.11
CA ALA A 195 15.77 -6.61 -2.04
C ALA A 195 15.21 -6.40 -0.62
N SER A 196 14.12 -5.65 -0.50
CA SER A 196 13.53 -5.25 0.76
C SER A 196 12.74 -6.40 1.37
N GLN A 197 12.85 -6.56 2.68
CA GLN A 197 11.99 -7.43 3.48
C GLN A 197 11.17 -6.50 4.39
N TYR A 198 9.85 -6.62 4.40
CA TYR A 198 8.99 -5.95 5.40
C TYR A 198 8.85 -4.42 5.28
N LEU A 199 8.74 -3.92 4.05
CA LEU A 199 8.19 -2.58 3.81
C LEU A 199 6.67 -2.57 3.88
N ILE A 200 6.12 -1.50 4.43
CA ILE A 200 4.66 -1.30 4.51
C ILE A 200 4.32 0.08 3.97
N PHE A 201 3.52 0.13 2.92
CA PHE A 201 2.93 1.36 2.39
C PHE A 201 1.47 1.41 2.80
N GLN A 202 1.06 2.50 3.44
CA GLN A 202 -0.27 2.66 4.00
C GLN A 202 -0.85 4.01 3.60
N PHE A 203 -2.07 3.97 3.09
CA PHE A 203 -2.88 5.17 2.89
C PHE A 203 -2.23 6.21 1.95
N LEU A 204 -1.74 5.76 0.80
CA LEU A 204 -1.11 6.63 -0.21
C LEU A 204 -1.92 6.61 -1.52
N ASP A 205 -1.98 7.74 -2.23
CA ASP A 205 -2.42 7.81 -3.64
C ASP A 205 -1.17 7.93 -4.53
N MET A 206 -0.81 6.85 -5.20
CA MET A 206 0.39 6.76 -6.03
C MET A 206 0.01 6.73 -7.51
N THR A 207 0.54 7.67 -8.28
CA THR A 207 0.30 7.77 -9.72
C THR A 207 1.60 7.74 -10.49
N GLY A 208 1.74 6.83 -11.45
CA GLY A 208 2.91 6.70 -12.32
C GLY A 208 2.53 6.49 -13.79
N ALA A 209 3.55 6.43 -14.64
CA ALA A 209 3.49 6.13 -16.07
C ALA A 209 4.70 5.28 -16.55
N GLY A 210 5.63 4.96 -15.63
CA GLY A 210 6.77 4.08 -15.86
C GLY A 210 6.40 2.60 -15.98
N LEU A 211 7.42 1.73 -15.91
CA LEU A 211 7.22 0.27 -15.99
C LEU A 211 6.27 -0.25 -14.91
N TYR A 212 6.44 0.29 -13.70
CA TYR A 212 5.55 0.09 -12.58
C TYR A 212 5.34 1.42 -11.87
N THR A 213 4.17 1.63 -11.26
CA THR A 213 4.02 2.72 -10.28
C THR A 213 4.70 2.34 -8.97
N ILE A 214 4.50 1.09 -8.54
CA ILE A 214 5.23 0.49 -7.43
C ILE A 214 5.62 -0.96 -7.76
N ARG A 215 6.85 -1.31 -7.41
CA ARG A 215 7.36 -2.68 -7.43
C ARG A 215 7.56 -3.15 -5.99
N LEU A 216 6.90 -4.25 -5.66
CA LEU A 216 7.04 -5.01 -4.43
C LEU A 216 8.03 -6.15 -4.69
N ASP A 217 8.96 -6.42 -3.77
CA ASP A 217 9.75 -7.66 -3.83
C ASP A 217 9.29 -8.64 -2.76
N ARG A 218 9.93 -8.72 -1.58
CA ARG A 218 9.66 -9.79 -0.61
C ARG A 218 8.99 -9.25 0.66
N TRP A 219 7.93 -9.89 1.14
CA TRP A 219 7.25 -9.50 2.38
C TRP A 219 6.77 -8.03 2.43
N THR A 220 6.59 -7.39 1.27
CA THR A 220 6.12 -6.00 1.21
C THR A 220 4.60 -5.98 1.32
N ARG A 221 4.07 -4.94 1.98
CA ARG A 221 2.64 -4.77 2.19
C ARG A 221 2.13 -3.46 1.63
N LEU A 222 1.01 -3.52 0.93
CA LEU A 222 0.19 -2.38 0.54
C LEU A 222 -1.12 -2.46 1.33
N HIS A 223 -1.50 -1.36 1.97
CA HIS A 223 -2.73 -1.31 2.74
C HIS A 223 -3.46 0.02 2.53
N GLY A 224 -4.69 -0.02 2.03
CA GLY A 224 -5.50 1.19 1.91
C GLY A 224 -4.96 2.19 0.88
N CYS A 225 -4.20 1.71 -0.11
CA CYS A 225 -3.58 2.58 -1.11
C CYS A 225 -4.44 2.69 -2.37
N LYS A 226 -4.37 3.84 -3.04
CA LYS A 226 -4.81 4.01 -4.41
C LYS A 226 -3.58 4.04 -5.32
N ILE A 227 -3.59 3.25 -6.38
CA ILE A 227 -2.43 3.04 -7.25
C ILE A 227 -2.88 3.10 -8.70
N THR A 228 -2.31 4.04 -9.45
CA THR A 228 -2.71 4.32 -10.82
C THR A 228 -1.49 4.34 -11.73
N ASN A 229 -1.45 3.46 -12.72
CA ASN A 229 -0.50 3.61 -13.82
C ASN A 229 -1.21 4.15 -15.07
N THR A 230 -0.86 5.38 -15.43
CA THR A 230 -1.44 6.15 -16.54
C THR A 230 -0.75 5.90 -17.87
N SER A 231 0.23 4.99 -17.93
CA SER A 231 1.01 4.74 -19.13
C SER A 231 0.14 4.30 -20.30
N GLY A 232 0.41 4.87 -21.47
CA GLY A 232 -0.19 4.49 -22.74
C GLY A 232 0.47 3.26 -23.38
N THR A 233 1.42 2.63 -22.70
CA THR A 233 2.17 1.48 -23.22
C THR A 233 1.59 0.19 -22.67
N ALA A 234 1.44 -0.83 -23.51
CA ALA A 234 1.08 -2.17 -23.08
C ALA A 234 2.18 -2.78 -22.19
N ALA A 235 1.82 -3.71 -21.31
CA ALA A 235 2.74 -4.38 -20.39
C ALA A 235 3.45 -3.47 -19.37
N GLN A 236 2.75 -2.41 -18.96
CA GLN A 236 3.09 -1.65 -17.75
C GLN A 236 2.21 -2.10 -16.59
N TYR A 237 2.61 -1.80 -15.36
CA TYR A 237 1.97 -2.33 -14.16
C TYR A 237 1.62 -1.20 -13.20
N ALA A 238 0.43 -1.21 -12.59
CA ALA A 238 0.24 -0.35 -11.42
C ALA A 238 1.03 -0.90 -10.24
N VAL A 239 0.89 -2.21 -9.99
CA VAL A 239 1.66 -2.94 -8.98
C VAL A 239 2.41 -4.11 -9.63
N TRP A 240 3.72 -4.19 -9.42
CA TRP A 240 4.51 -5.35 -9.81
C TRP A 240 5.00 -6.08 -8.56
N SER A 241 4.53 -7.30 -8.30
CA SER A 241 5.18 -8.21 -7.36
C SER A 241 6.31 -8.97 -8.07
N GLY A 242 7.56 -8.61 -7.77
CA GLY A 242 8.74 -9.21 -8.37
C GLY A 242 9.25 -10.45 -7.65
N ASN A 243 8.75 -10.72 -6.45
CA ASN A 243 9.18 -11.84 -5.63
C ASN A 243 7.98 -12.37 -4.81
N ARG A 244 8.22 -12.89 -3.61
CA ARG A 244 7.22 -13.66 -2.87
C ARG A 244 6.70 -13.05 -1.58
N ASP A 245 5.57 -13.57 -1.15
CA ASP A 245 4.95 -13.33 0.15
C ASP A 245 4.50 -11.87 0.36
N ASN A 246 4.14 -11.16 -0.73
CA ASN A 246 3.59 -9.82 -0.64
C ASN A 246 2.12 -9.84 -0.27
N ILE A 247 1.68 -8.77 0.39
CA ILE A 247 0.28 -8.62 0.83
C ILE A 247 -0.25 -7.32 0.26
N ILE A 248 -1.35 -7.40 -0.49
CA ILE A 248 -2.06 -6.25 -1.03
C ILE A 248 -3.47 -6.27 -0.44
N HIS A 249 -3.78 -5.29 0.39
CA HIS A 249 -5.00 -5.25 1.19
C HIS A 249 -5.75 -3.93 1.02
N ASP A 250 -7.06 -3.97 0.81
CA ASP A 250 -7.93 -2.79 0.76
C ASP A 250 -7.43 -1.71 -0.21
N CYS A 251 -6.86 -2.11 -1.35
CA CYS A 251 -6.28 -1.18 -2.32
C CYS A 251 -7.21 -0.96 -3.52
N LYS A 252 -7.20 0.27 -4.07
CA LYS A 252 -7.74 0.57 -5.40
C LYS A 252 -6.61 0.61 -6.41
N ILE A 253 -6.72 -0.17 -7.49
CA ILE A 253 -5.64 -0.35 -8.47
C ILE A 253 -6.19 -0.16 -9.88
N SER A 254 -5.49 0.61 -10.72
CA SER A 254 -5.86 0.81 -12.13
C SER A 254 -4.65 1.01 -13.04
N CYS A 255 -4.74 0.54 -14.29
CA CYS A 255 -3.66 0.66 -15.27
C CYS A 255 -4.17 0.82 -16.71
N ALA A 256 -4.12 2.04 -17.26
CA ALA A 256 -4.84 2.42 -18.48
C ALA A 256 -4.71 1.44 -19.67
N LEU A 257 -3.51 0.96 -20.00
CA LEU A 257 -3.27 0.00 -21.10
C LEU A 257 -2.46 -1.24 -20.69
N GLY A 258 -2.27 -1.44 -19.39
CA GLY A 258 -1.41 -2.49 -18.85
C GLY A 258 -2.11 -3.39 -17.85
N PHE A 259 -1.33 -3.90 -16.91
CA PHE A 259 -1.76 -4.78 -15.86
C PHE A 259 -2.08 -3.97 -14.60
N GLY A 260 -3.22 -4.24 -13.96
CA GLY A 260 -3.49 -3.69 -12.63
C GLY A 260 -2.41 -4.15 -11.66
N THR A 261 -2.26 -5.46 -11.52
CA THR A 261 -1.22 -6.05 -10.68
C THR A 261 -0.63 -7.32 -11.28
N ARG A 262 0.65 -7.57 -11.02
CA ARG A 262 1.31 -8.87 -11.22
C ARG A 262 1.64 -9.49 -9.89
N HIS A 263 1.28 -10.76 -9.72
CA HIS A 263 1.62 -11.59 -8.57
C HIS A 263 2.65 -12.63 -9.01
N SER A 264 3.73 -12.80 -8.26
CA SER A 264 4.80 -13.72 -8.62
C SER A 264 4.68 -15.04 -7.87
N THR A 265 4.93 -15.07 -6.55
CA THR A 265 4.81 -16.33 -5.80
C THR A 265 4.32 -16.14 -4.38
N SER A 266 3.40 -16.96 -3.89
CA SER A 266 2.92 -16.87 -2.48
C SER A 266 2.31 -15.50 -2.10
N ASP A 267 1.90 -14.71 -3.08
CA ASP A 267 1.33 -13.39 -2.84
C ASP A 267 -0.14 -13.51 -2.44
N ARG A 268 -0.58 -12.58 -1.59
CA ARG A 268 -1.97 -12.52 -1.10
C ARG A 268 -2.56 -11.17 -1.43
N MET A 269 -3.73 -11.19 -2.06
CA MET A 269 -4.56 -10.03 -2.29
C MET A 269 -5.91 -10.22 -1.61
N SER A 270 -6.37 -9.22 -0.86
CA SER A 270 -7.76 -9.21 -0.42
C SER A 270 -8.37 -7.82 -0.25
N GLY A 271 -9.69 -7.75 -0.36
CA GLY A 271 -10.45 -6.49 -0.17
C GLY A 271 -10.17 -5.43 -1.24
N CYS A 272 -9.60 -5.82 -2.39
CA CYS A 272 -9.12 -4.86 -3.38
C CYS A 272 -10.20 -4.55 -4.45
N TYR A 273 -10.07 -3.38 -5.06
CA TYR A 273 -10.83 -2.98 -6.24
C TYR A 273 -9.89 -2.67 -7.40
N ILE A 274 -9.92 -3.52 -8.43
CA ILE A 274 -9.10 -3.40 -9.63
C ILE A 274 -10.00 -2.98 -10.79
N THR A 275 -9.66 -1.90 -11.48
CA THR A 275 -10.52 -1.34 -12.53
C THR A 275 -9.74 -0.70 -13.66
N ASP A 276 -10.35 -0.65 -14.84
CA ASP A 276 -9.89 0.12 -16.00
C ASP A 276 -8.46 -0.29 -16.41
N CYS A 277 -8.23 -1.60 -16.42
CA CYS A 277 -6.97 -2.21 -16.84
C CYS A 277 -7.09 -2.84 -18.24
N ASN A 278 -5.96 -3.12 -18.90
CA ASN A 278 -6.01 -4.09 -20.00
C ASN A 278 -6.23 -5.51 -19.44
N ILE A 279 -5.42 -5.85 -18.42
CA ILE A 279 -5.54 -7.09 -17.65
C ILE A 279 -5.61 -6.71 -16.17
N GLY A 280 -6.60 -7.21 -15.43
CA GLY A 280 -6.75 -6.89 -14.01
C GLY A 280 -5.57 -7.43 -13.19
N ILE A 281 -5.42 -8.76 -13.15
CA ILE A 281 -4.37 -9.45 -12.42
C ILE A 281 -3.65 -10.44 -13.35
N GLU A 282 -2.32 -10.38 -13.39
CA GLU A 282 -1.46 -11.46 -13.88
C GLU A 282 -0.95 -12.26 -12.69
N THR A 283 -1.10 -13.58 -12.69
CA THR A 283 -0.64 -14.43 -11.58
C THR A 283 0.41 -15.43 -12.01
N GLY A 284 1.46 -15.55 -11.19
CA GLY A 284 2.37 -16.68 -11.16
C GLY A 284 1.90 -17.77 -10.18
N SER A 285 2.84 -18.32 -9.41
CA SER A 285 2.66 -19.53 -8.59
C SER A 285 2.11 -19.31 -7.17
N THR A 286 1.25 -20.20 -6.66
CA THR A 286 0.83 -20.23 -5.24
C THR A 286 0.21 -18.91 -4.75
N ASN A 287 -0.75 -18.33 -5.46
CA ASN A 287 -1.33 -17.04 -5.09
C ASN A 287 -2.73 -17.19 -4.45
N SER A 288 -3.12 -16.23 -3.61
CA SER A 288 -4.48 -16.15 -3.05
C SER A 288 -5.09 -14.79 -3.32
N ILE A 289 -6.26 -14.78 -3.96
CA ILE A 289 -7.03 -13.58 -4.32
C ILE A 289 -8.41 -13.75 -3.69
N LEU A 290 -8.71 -12.94 -2.67
CA LEU A 290 -9.89 -13.09 -1.85
C LEU A 290 -10.69 -11.79 -1.83
N ASN A 291 -12.01 -11.84 -1.74
CA ASN A 291 -12.82 -10.65 -1.42
C ASN A 291 -12.52 -9.45 -2.34
N THR A 292 -12.27 -9.69 -3.64
CA THR A 292 -11.74 -8.69 -4.57
C THR A 292 -12.70 -8.45 -5.72
N ILE A 293 -12.89 -7.19 -6.08
CA ILE A 293 -13.69 -6.77 -7.23
C ILE A 293 -12.76 -6.41 -8.37
N ILE A 294 -12.99 -6.98 -9.54
CA ILE A 294 -12.23 -6.73 -10.77
C ILE A 294 -13.24 -6.28 -11.81
N ALA A 295 -13.08 -5.07 -12.34
CA ALA A 295 -14.06 -4.46 -13.22
C ALA A 295 -13.42 -3.82 -14.45
N ASN A 296 -14.18 -3.72 -15.54
CA ASN A 296 -13.85 -2.90 -16.70
C ASN A 296 -12.46 -3.18 -17.31
N CYS A 297 -12.00 -4.45 -17.27
CA CYS A 297 -10.73 -4.79 -17.90
C CYS A 297 -10.95 -5.15 -19.37
N THR A 298 -10.18 -4.55 -20.27
CA THR A 298 -10.46 -4.67 -21.72
C THR A 298 -10.18 -6.05 -22.30
N THR A 299 -9.33 -6.84 -21.63
CA THR A 299 -8.94 -8.18 -22.09
C THR A 299 -9.27 -9.26 -21.05
N TYR A 300 -8.62 -9.26 -19.89
CA TYR A 300 -8.84 -10.30 -18.88
C TYR A 300 -9.08 -9.67 -17.51
N GLY A 301 -10.00 -10.24 -16.72
CA GLY A 301 -10.04 -9.97 -15.29
C GLY A 301 -8.78 -10.54 -14.62
N ILE A 302 -8.55 -11.85 -14.78
CA ILE A 302 -7.37 -12.57 -14.30
C ILE A 302 -6.76 -13.42 -15.42
N ASP A 303 -5.44 -13.31 -15.58
CA ASP A 303 -4.60 -14.15 -16.43
C ASP A 303 -3.68 -15.03 -15.57
N ILE A 304 -3.90 -16.34 -15.62
CA ILE A 304 -3.15 -17.34 -14.85
C ILE A 304 -2.01 -17.88 -15.72
N GLY A 305 -0.80 -17.37 -15.52
CA GLY A 305 0.32 -17.51 -16.44
C GLY A 305 1.30 -18.67 -16.19
N SER A 306 1.28 -19.36 -15.04
CA SER A 306 2.25 -20.43 -14.74
C SER A 306 1.66 -21.61 -13.98
N ASP A 307 2.29 -22.78 -14.11
CA ASP A 307 1.94 -24.01 -13.39
C ASP A 307 2.12 -23.84 -11.87
N ASP A 308 1.02 -23.78 -11.09
CA ASP A 308 1.01 -23.98 -9.63
C ASP A 308 -0.41 -23.84 -9.02
N SER A 309 -0.48 -23.81 -7.68
CA SER A 309 -1.73 -23.61 -6.93
C SER A 309 -2.22 -22.15 -6.99
N ILE A 310 -3.51 -21.93 -7.21
CA ILE A 310 -4.12 -20.61 -7.08
C ILE A 310 -5.46 -20.72 -6.36
N ASN A 311 -5.70 -19.85 -5.40
CA ASN A 311 -6.97 -19.75 -4.70
C ASN A 311 -7.64 -18.43 -5.03
N ILE A 312 -8.80 -18.47 -5.67
CA ILE A 312 -9.62 -17.30 -5.96
C ILE A 312 -10.98 -17.52 -5.31
N ALA A 313 -11.27 -16.73 -4.27
CA ALA A 313 -12.49 -16.92 -3.51
C ALA A 313 -13.20 -15.61 -3.24
N ASN A 314 -14.53 -15.63 -3.22
CA ASN A 314 -15.36 -14.45 -2.94
C ASN A 314 -14.94 -13.27 -3.82
N CYS A 315 -14.92 -13.44 -5.15
CA CYS A 315 -14.51 -12.37 -6.05
C CYS A 315 -15.62 -12.03 -7.04
N THR A 316 -15.66 -10.76 -7.44
CA THR A 316 -16.64 -10.25 -8.40
C THR A 316 -15.92 -9.76 -9.65
N PHE A 317 -16.36 -10.23 -10.80
CA PHE A 317 -15.84 -9.87 -12.11
C PHE A 317 -16.94 -9.18 -12.90
N TYR A 318 -16.69 -7.96 -13.35
CA TYR A 318 -17.67 -7.19 -14.11
C TYR A 318 -17.11 -6.54 -15.36
N ASN A 319 -17.82 -6.66 -16.48
CA ASN A 319 -17.50 -5.94 -17.72
C ASN A 319 -16.09 -6.25 -18.24
N HIS A 320 -15.87 -7.51 -18.59
CA HIS A 320 -14.59 -8.00 -19.11
C HIS A 320 -14.75 -8.57 -20.51
N LYS A 321 -13.64 -8.78 -21.23
CA LYS A 321 -13.69 -9.68 -22.39
C LYS A 321 -13.76 -11.14 -21.93
N TRP A 322 -12.82 -11.56 -21.09
CA TRP A 322 -12.91 -12.80 -20.30
C TRP A 322 -12.68 -12.51 -18.82
N ALA A 323 -13.41 -13.15 -17.91
CA ALA A 323 -13.20 -12.92 -16.48
C ALA A 323 -11.92 -13.62 -15.99
N ILE A 324 -11.72 -14.89 -16.35
CA ILE A 324 -10.55 -15.69 -15.96
C ILE A 324 -10.05 -16.51 -17.16
N ILE A 325 -8.74 -16.53 -17.39
CA ILE A 325 -8.09 -17.38 -18.41
C ILE A 325 -6.88 -18.13 -17.84
N THR A 326 -6.63 -19.36 -18.32
CA THR A 326 -5.37 -20.07 -18.07
C THR A 326 -4.48 -20.02 -19.30
N GLY A 327 -3.20 -19.69 -19.12
CA GLY A 327 -2.20 -19.59 -20.18
C GLY A 327 -1.74 -20.94 -20.79
N GLY A 328 -2.52 -22.01 -20.64
CA GLY A 328 -2.16 -23.37 -21.12
C GLY A 328 -1.11 -24.08 -20.25
N ALA A 329 -1.03 -23.74 -18.98
CA ALA A 329 -0.20 -24.41 -17.99
C ALA A 329 -0.75 -25.82 -17.70
N ALA A 330 0.09 -26.86 -17.88
CA ALA A 330 -0.31 -28.26 -17.91
C ALA A 330 -0.55 -28.89 -16.53
N SER A 331 -0.20 -28.21 -15.43
CA SER A 331 -0.36 -28.72 -14.06
C SER A 331 -0.73 -27.62 -13.06
N LEU A 332 -1.91 -27.04 -13.25
CA LEU A 332 -2.45 -26.04 -12.35
C LEU A 332 -3.28 -26.72 -11.23
N THR A 333 -3.28 -26.14 -10.03
CA THR A 333 -4.24 -26.50 -8.96
C THR A 333 -5.02 -25.26 -8.60
N CYS A 334 -6.03 -24.94 -9.38
CA CYS A 334 -6.90 -23.82 -9.09
C CYS A 334 -8.07 -24.25 -8.19
N VAL A 335 -8.36 -23.40 -7.22
CA VAL A 335 -9.54 -23.41 -6.37
C VAL A 335 -10.31 -22.13 -6.67
N PHE A 336 -11.50 -22.28 -7.22
CA PHE A 336 -12.43 -21.17 -7.47
C PHE A 336 -13.65 -21.34 -6.57
N GLU A 337 -13.88 -20.37 -5.68
CA GLU A 337 -14.96 -20.45 -4.69
C GLU A 337 -15.79 -19.17 -4.64
N ASN A 338 -17.12 -19.28 -4.70
CA ASN A 338 -18.02 -18.15 -4.50
C ASN A 338 -17.69 -16.95 -5.42
N LEU A 339 -17.71 -17.19 -6.72
CA LEU A 339 -17.40 -16.17 -7.73
C LEU A 339 -18.68 -15.62 -8.35
N ILE A 340 -18.73 -14.31 -8.54
CA ILE A 340 -19.76 -13.63 -9.32
C ILE A 340 -19.11 -13.09 -10.60
N ILE A 341 -19.61 -13.49 -11.76
CA ILE A 341 -19.10 -13.05 -13.05
C ILE A 341 -20.24 -12.47 -13.89
N ASP A 342 -20.12 -11.20 -14.28
CA ASP A 342 -21.16 -10.54 -15.06
C ASP A 342 -20.60 -9.68 -16.20
N MET A 343 -21.40 -9.56 -17.25
CA MET A 343 -21.11 -8.81 -18.48
C MET A 343 -19.77 -9.16 -19.12
N CYS A 344 -19.65 -10.37 -19.67
CA CYS A 344 -18.50 -10.75 -20.48
C CYS A 344 -18.82 -10.58 -21.97
N SER A 345 -17.95 -9.92 -22.72
CA SER A 345 -18.12 -9.88 -24.19
C SER A 345 -17.71 -11.18 -24.90
N GLN A 346 -17.03 -12.09 -24.20
CA GLN A 346 -16.75 -13.47 -24.62
C GLN A 346 -17.22 -14.44 -23.53
N GLU A 347 -16.37 -15.39 -23.13
CA GLU A 347 -16.68 -16.41 -22.13
C GLU A 347 -16.41 -15.89 -20.72
N ALA A 348 -17.15 -16.42 -19.74
CA ALA A 348 -16.87 -16.17 -18.33
C ALA A 348 -15.48 -16.68 -17.97
N MET A 349 -15.15 -17.91 -18.38
CA MET A 349 -13.87 -18.53 -18.07
C MET A 349 -13.32 -19.32 -19.27
N GLY A 350 -12.07 -19.03 -19.64
CA GLY A 350 -11.30 -19.74 -20.66
C GLY A 350 -10.29 -20.70 -20.02
N ILE A 351 -10.77 -21.78 -19.41
CA ILE A 351 -9.93 -22.76 -18.70
C ILE A 351 -9.96 -24.11 -19.44
N SER A 352 -8.79 -24.69 -19.69
CA SER A 352 -8.70 -25.99 -20.35
C SER A 352 -9.09 -27.13 -19.40
N PRO A 353 -9.75 -28.20 -19.88
CA PRO A 353 -10.01 -29.38 -19.08
C PRO A 353 -8.71 -30.01 -18.55
N GLY A 354 -8.57 -30.11 -17.24
CA GLY A 354 -7.39 -30.65 -16.57
C GLY A 354 -6.50 -29.59 -15.89
N ASP A 355 -6.73 -28.31 -16.17
CA ASP A 355 -5.94 -27.23 -15.57
C ASP A 355 -6.36 -26.95 -14.12
N CYS A 356 -7.63 -27.12 -13.74
CA CYS A 356 -8.06 -26.75 -12.39
C CYS A 356 -8.89 -27.86 -11.75
N ASN A 357 -8.63 -28.09 -10.46
CA ASN A 357 -9.11 -29.25 -9.71
C ASN A 357 -10.41 -28.97 -8.94
N PHE A 358 -10.72 -27.72 -8.59
CA PHE A 358 -11.87 -27.39 -7.73
C PHE A 358 -12.63 -26.14 -8.19
N TYR A 359 -13.93 -26.32 -8.40
CA TYR A 359 -14.88 -25.26 -8.69
C TYR A 359 -16.05 -25.40 -7.71
N ASN A 360 -16.33 -24.36 -6.95
CA ASN A 360 -17.47 -24.35 -6.03
C ASN A 360 -18.19 -23.00 -6.08
N HIS A 361 -19.50 -23.02 -6.30
CA HIS A 361 -20.36 -21.83 -6.31
C HIS A 361 -19.87 -20.70 -7.25
N ILE A 362 -19.84 -20.96 -8.57
CA ILE A 362 -19.55 -19.93 -9.56
C ILE A 362 -20.88 -19.51 -10.19
N ASN A 363 -21.25 -18.25 -10.01
CA ASN A 363 -22.41 -17.67 -10.64
C ASN A 363 -21.99 -16.77 -11.80
N TRP A 364 -22.67 -16.89 -12.93
CA TRP A 364 -22.41 -16.02 -14.08
C TRP A 364 -23.67 -15.61 -14.81
N THR A 365 -23.66 -14.36 -15.27
CA THR A 365 -24.74 -13.74 -16.03
C THR A 365 -24.15 -12.95 -17.20
N ASN A 366 -24.92 -12.83 -18.29
CA ASN A 366 -24.51 -12.02 -19.46
C ASN A 366 -23.11 -12.31 -20.02
N CYS A 367 -22.67 -13.57 -19.97
CA CYS A 367 -21.42 -14.07 -20.56
C CYS A 367 -21.75 -15.21 -21.53
N ALA A 368 -20.90 -15.46 -22.54
CA ALA A 368 -21.12 -16.51 -23.56
C ALA A 368 -20.97 -17.95 -23.03
N GLY A 369 -20.80 -18.15 -21.72
CA GLY A 369 -20.62 -19.44 -21.06
C GLY A 369 -19.15 -19.78 -20.79
N PHE A 370 -18.83 -21.08 -20.72
CA PHE A 370 -17.47 -21.62 -20.51
C PHE A 370 -16.93 -22.19 -21.81
N ALA A 371 -15.65 -21.94 -22.09
CA ALA A 371 -14.95 -22.47 -23.27
C ALA A 371 -14.70 -23.99 -23.22
N SER A 372 -14.85 -24.63 -22.05
CA SER A 372 -14.25 -25.94 -21.82
C SER A 372 -15.05 -27.07 -22.48
N THR A 373 -14.47 -27.69 -23.50
CA THR A 373 -15.07 -28.81 -24.26
C THR A 373 -14.99 -30.16 -23.54
N GLY A 374 -14.94 -30.21 -22.19
CA GLY A 374 -14.87 -31.51 -21.50
C GLY A 374 -14.59 -31.55 -20.01
N ALA A 375 -14.47 -30.43 -19.31
CA ALA A 375 -14.39 -30.46 -17.84
C ALA A 375 -15.80 -30.70 -17.29
N GLN A 376 -15.99 -31.79 -16.54
CA GLN A 376 -17.20 -31.95 -15.73
C GLN A 376 -17.14 -30.92 -14.61
N LEU A 377 -17.67 -29.72 -14.87
CA LEU A 377 -18.18 -28.90 -13.79
C LEU A 377 -19.22 -29.79 -13.09
N THR A 378 -18.96 -30.16 -11.84
CA THR A 378 -20.00 -30.74 -11.00
C THR A 378 -20.96 -29.60 -10.71
N GLU A 379 -21.84 -29.33 -11.69
CA GLU A 379 -22.72 -28.16 -11.76
C GLU A 379 -23.67 -28.18 -10.56
N THR A 380 -23.34 -27.42 -9.52
CA THR A 380 -24.39 -26.83 -8.68
C THR A 380 -24.83 -25.56 -9.40
N TYR A 381 -25.78 -25.73 -10.32
CA TYR A 381 -26.37 -24.68 -11.16
C TYR A 381 -26.71 -23.41 -10.37
N ASN A 382 -26.33 -22.26 -10.93
CA ASN A 382 -27.21 -21.11 -11.25
C ASN A 382 -28.47 -21.00 -10.36
N LEU A 383 -28.27 -20.82 -9.05
CA LEU A 383 -29.36 -20.60 -8.11
C LEU A 383 -29.83 -19.14 -8.23
N THR A 384 -30.40 -18.77 -9.37
CA THR A 384 -31.15 -17.51 -9.51
C THR A 384 -32.28 -17.40 -8.47
N GLU A 385 -32.70 -18.53 -7.86
CA GLU A 385 -33.69 -18.56 -6.78
C GLU A 385 -33.09 -18.35 -5.36
N ILE A 386 -31.77 -18.49 -5.16
CA ILE A 386 -31.12 -18.34 -3.84
C ILE A 386 -30.12 -17.18 -3.82
N ASP A 387 -29.57 -16.81 -4.97
CA ASP A 387 -28.73 -15.63 -5.10
C ASP A 387 -29.63 -14.39 -5.26
N PRO A 388 -29.66 -13.45 -4.30
CA PRO A 388 -30.37 -12.19 -4.47
C PRO A 388 -29.79 -11.50 -5.70
N ALA A 389 -30.59 -11.48 -6.78
CA ALA A 389 -30.23 -10.96 -8.11
C ALA A 389 -29.15 -9.88 -8.01
N PHE A 390 -27.95 -10.18 -8.53
CA PHE A 390 -26.90 -9.19 -8.66
C PHE A 390 -27.49 -7.99 -9.41
N VAL A 391 -27.65 -6.87 -8.72
CA VAL A 391 -28.16 -5.64 -9.32
C VAL A 391 -26.96 -4.91 -9.87
N ASP A 392 -26.92 -4.75 -11.20
CA ASP A 392 -25.98 -3.88 -11.89
C ASP A 392 -25.83 -2.56 -11.13
N ALA A 393 -24.62 -2.25 -10.67
CA ALA A 393 -24.34 -0.93 -10.14
C ALA A 393 -24.59 0.09 -11.27
N PRO A 394 -25.33 1.20 -11.01
CA PRO A 394 -25.47 2.26 -12.01
C PRO A 394 -24.09 2.72 -12.48
N ASN A 395 -23.80 2.54 -13.77
CA ASN A 395 -22.52 2.84 -14.42
C ASN A 395 -21.34 1.88 -14.12
N GLY A 396 -21.59 0.68 -13.60
CA GLY A 396 -20.51 -0.28 -13.31
C GLY A 396 -19.57 0.15 -12.17
N ASP A 397 -20.01 1.12 -11.36
CA ASP A 397 -19.28 1.58 -10.20
C ASP A 397 -19.61 0.72 -8.98
N PHE A 398 -18.79 -0.31 -8.76
CA PHE A 398 -18.84 -1.15 -7.57
C PHE A 398 -18.04 -0.57 -6.42
N THR A 399 -17.58 0.68 -6.51
CA THR A 399 -17.36 1.39 -5.26
C THR A 399 -18.76 1.59 -4.69
N PRO A 400 -19.17 0.88 -3.63
CA PRO A 400 -20.32 1.39 -2.89
C PRO A 400 -19.94 2.81 -2.56
N THR A 401 -20.89 3.72 -2.74
CA THR A 401 -20.78 5.18 -2.65
C THR A 401 -20.28 5.65 -1.27
N GLY A 402 -19.11 5.17 -0.83
CA GLY A 402 -18.72 5.05 0.57
C GLY A 402 -17.60 4.04 0.92
N LEU A 403 -17.21 3.00 0.17
CA LEU A 403 -16.10 2.12 0.65
C LEU A 403 -14.73 2.82 0.63
N LEU A 404 -14.62 3.93 -0.09
CA LEU A 404 -13.47 4.84 -0.11
C LEU A 404 -13.82 6.26 0.37
N ASP A 405 -15.06 6.48 0.84
CA ASP A 405 -15.55 7.79 1.32
C ASP A 405 -16.52 7.72 2.54
N GLY A 406 -16.66 6.59 3.25
CA GLY A 406 -17.52 6.54 4.45
C GLY A 406 -18.02 5.21 5.07
N ALA A 407 -17.71 4.02 4.57
CA ALA A 407 -18.15 2.74 5.18
C ALA A 407 -17.01 1.73 5.31
N ALA A 408 -16.91 1.10 6.48
CA ALA A 408 -15.83 0.21 6.87
C ALA A 408 -15.78 -1.12 6.06
N PRO A 409 -14.64 -1.53 5.50
CA PRO A 409 -14.35 -2.93 5.15
C PRO A 409 -14.61 -3.92 6.29
N ASN A 410 -14.62 -3.48 7.55
CA ASN A 410 -14.81 -4.37 8.71
C ASN A 410 -16.24 -4.92 8.83
N SER A 411 -17.22 -4.31 8.15
CA SER A 411 -18.60 -4.82 8.12
C SER A 411 -18.80 -5.98 7.15
N TRP A 412 -17.79 -6.30 6.33
CA TRP A 412 -17.80 -7.43 5.40
C TRP A 412 -17.40 -8.77 6.06
N MET A 413 -16.77 -8.74 7.22
CA MET A 413 -16.61 -9.94 8.05
C MET A 413 -17.82 -10.07 8.98
N GLY A 414 -19.00 -10.28 8.40
CA GLY A 414 -20.11 -10.83 9.15
C GLY A 414 -19.66 -12.09 9.88
N SER A 415 -20.16 -12.28 11.10
CA SER A 415 -20.09 -13.51 11.87
C SER A 415 -20.00 -14.75 10.97
N ALA A 416 -19.06 -15.66 11.24
CA ALA A 416 -18.79 -16.91 10.49
C ALA A 416 -19.99 -17.89 10.37
N THR A 417 -21.19 -17.45 10.72
CA THR A 417 -22.46 -18.16 10.58
C THR A 417 -23.20 -17.83 9.28
N ASP A 418 -22.86 -16.73 8.59
CA ASP A 418 -23.56 -16.31 7.38
C ASP A 418 -22.71 -16.62 6.15
N ASN A 419 -22.66 -17.91 5.78
CA ASN A 419 -21.90 -18.46 4.64
C ASN A 419 -22.34 -17.95 3.24
N ASN A 420 -23.04 -16.82 3.14
CA ASN A 420 -23.59 -16.31 1.88
C ASN A 420 -23.76 -14.77 1.84
N ALA A 421 -23.07 -14.01 2.69
CA ALA A 421 -23.15 -12.55 2.65
C ALA A 421 -22.39 -11.99 1.44
N SER A 422 -23.17 -11.68 0.40
CA SER A 422 -22.76 -11.12 -0.90
C SER A 422 -21.88 -9.88 -0.78
N ILE A 423 -20.84 -9.87 -1.60
CA ILE A 423 -19.97 -8.74 -1.89
C ILE A 423 -20.76 -7.67 -2.63
N GLY A 424 -21.19 -6.63 -1.91
CA GLY A 424 -21.58 -5.33 -2.50
C GLY A 424 -22.77 -5.30 -3.47
N ALA A 425 -23.42 -6.43 -3.79
CA ALA A 425 -24.68 -6.41 -4.51
C ALA A 425 -25.74 -5.83 -3.57
N VAL A 426 -26.39 -4.74 -4.00
CA VAL A 426 -27.56 -4.20 -3.29
C VAL A 426 -28.61 -5.31 -3.25
N GLN A 427 -28.75 -5.98 -2.11
CA GLN A 427 -29.85 -6.90 -1.89
C GLN A 427 -31.15 -6.12 -2.03
N LEU A 428 -32.03 -6.55 -2.94
CA LEU A 428 -33.40 -6.03 -3.01
C LEU A 428 -34.04 -6.19 -1.62
N ALA A 429 -34.32 -5.07 -0.96
CA ALA A 429 -35.26 -5.04 0.15
C ALA A 429 -36.65 -5.35 -0.40
N GLY A 430 -36.99 -6.62 -0.58
CA GLY A 430 -38.22 -6.99 -1.27
C GLY A 430 -38.57 -8.47 -1.20
N GLY A 431 -39.13 -8.91 -0.07
CA GLY A 431 -39.88 -10.17 0.00
C GLY A 431 -39.89 -10.77 1.40
N GLY A 432 -40.91 -10.44 2.20
CA GLY A 432 -41.17 -11.10 3.49
C GLY A 432 -41.58 -12.57 3.33
N GLY A 433 -40.63 -13.44 3.02
CA GLY A 433 -40.76 -14.89 3.11
C GLY A 433 -40.35 -15.35 4.50
N ALA A 434 -41.21 -16.11 5.18
CA ALA A 434 -41.01 -16.56 6.56
C ALA A 434 -39.66 -17.30 6.73
N ALA A 435 -38.87 -16.85 7.71
CA ALA A 435 -37.66 -17.55 8.14
C ALA A 435 -38.03 -18.98 8.61
N PRO A 436 -37.29 -20.03 8.19
CA PRO A 436 -37.48 -21.36 8.75
C PRO A 436 -37.02 -21.37 10.21
N THR A 437 -37.95 -21.66 11.11
CA THR A 437 -37.68 -21.86 12.54
C THR A 437 -36.81 -23.12 12.73
N ILE A 438 -35.51 -22.94 12.92
CA ILE A 438 -34.62 -24.02 13.41
C ILE A 438 -34.75 -24.07 14.93
N MET A 439 -35.54 -25.02 15.44
CA MET A 439 -35.60 -25.35 16.87
C MET A 439 -34.32 -26.06 17.30
N HIS A 440 -33.48 -25.39 18.10
CA HIS A 440 -32.46 -26.05 18.91
C HIS A 440 -33.04 -26.41 20.28
N GLY A 441 -33.21 -27.71 20.54
CA GLY A 441 -33.47 -28.25 21.86
C GLY A 441 -32.16 -28.36 22.66
N CYS A 442 -32.03 -27.57 23.72
CA CYS A 442 -31.04 -27.82 24.77
C CYS A 442 -31.56 -28.94 25.68
N VAL A 443 -30.76 -29.99 25.88
CA VAL A 443 -30.91 -30.93 26.98
C VAL A 443 -29.59 -31.02 27.74
N GLY A 444 -29.66 -30.65 29.02
CA GLY A 444 -28.86 -31.19 30.14
C GLY A 444 -27.36 -30.95 30.13
#